data_AF-A0A9D2QWB4-F1
#
_entry.id   AF-A0A9D2QWB4-F1
#
_cell.length_a   1.000
_cell.length_b   1.000
_cell.length_c   1.000
_cell.angle_alpha   90.00
_cell.angle_beta   90.00
_cell.angle_gamma   90.00
#
_symmetry.space_group_name_H-M   'P 1'
#
loop_
_entity.id
_entity.type
_entity.pdbx_description
1 polymer ?
#
loop_
_entity_poly.entity_id
_entity_poly.type
_entity_poly.pdbx_seq_one_letter_code
_entity_poly.pdbx_strand_id
1 'polypeptide(L)'
;EKEKKWVYRKILDEPASDLLYQDFDNDGEKELLILSPFHGEKIKIFKKGRNGEFIKVYERISPMPFAHAIYGGNLYGKECAFIGGREGKKELIAISFDEEKGNYIEELIDKGAGAANCMVFNVDNETKLLAANRETNEVAIYSFRRV
;
A
#
# COMPACT_ATOMS: atom_id res chain seq x y z
N GLU A 1 27.48 -14.25 27.27
CA GLU A 1 26.01 -14.21 27.18
C GLU A 1 25.53 -15.36 26.31
N LYS A 2 24.37 -15.99 26.58
CA LYS A 2 23.83 -17.02 25.68
C LYS A 2 23.20 -16.32 24.47
N GLU A 3 23.69 -16.62 23.26
CA GLU A 3 23.09 -16.16 22.00
C GLU A 3 21.61 -16.57 21.95
N LYS A 4 20.71 -15.58 21.86
CA LYS A 4 19.29 -15.84 21.68
C LYS A 4 19.07 -16.34 20.25
N LYS A 5 18.48 -17.54 20.10
CA LYS A 5 18.11 -18.08 18.78
C LYS A 5 16.94 -17.28 18.19
N TRP A 6 17.04 -16.95 16.91
CA TRP A 6 15.94 -16.38 16.16
C TRP A 6 14.75 -17.34 16.13
N VAL A 7 13.56 -16.82 16.38
CA VAL A 7 12.28 -17.53 16.27
C VAL A 7 11.41 -16.81 15.25
N TYR A 8 10.61 -17.56 14.50
CA TYR A 8 9.70 -17.02 13.50
C TYR A 8 8.37 -17.76 13.56
N ARG A 9 7.30 -17.10 13.11
CA ARG A 9 5.95 -17.65 13.05
C ARG A 9 5.32 -17.25 11.72
N LYS A 10 4.66 -18.20 11.07
CA LYS A 10 3.81 -17.91 9.90
C LYS A 10 2.57 -17.16 10.37
N ILE A 11 2.35 -15.96 9.84
CA ILE A 11 1.18 -15.12 10.17
C ILE A 11 0.11 -15.13 9.07
N LEU A 12 0.50 -15.48 7.85
CA LEU A 12 -0.37 -15.53 6.68
C LEU A 12 0.07 -16.67 5.75
N ASP A 13 -0.88 -17.39 5.18
CA ASP A 13 -0.64 -18.44 4.18
C ASP A 13 -0.91 -17.93 2.76
N GLU A 14 -0.19 -16.88 2.37
CA GLU A 14 -0.32 -16.23 1.07
C GLU A 14 1.08 -15.80 0.60
N PRO A 15 1.47 -16.10 -0.65
CA PRO A 15 2.71 -15.56 -1.20
C PRO A 15 2.58 -14.04 -1.37
N ALA A 16 3.52 -13.29 -0.78
CA ALA A 16 3.59 -11.83 -0.89
C ALA A 16 5.02 -11.41 -1.25
N SER A 17 5.17 -10.40 -2.11
CA SER A 17 6.47 -9.76 -2.35
C SER A 17 6.73 -8.64 -1.36
N ASP A 18 5.72 -7.83 -1.08
CA ASP A 18 5.82 -6.64 -0.27
C ASP A 18 4.62 -6.51 0.65
N LEU A 19 4.82 -5.83 1.78
CA LEU A 19 3.79 -5.63 2.80
C LEU A 19 3.83 -4.21 3.38
N LEU A 20 2.67 -3.72 3.77
CA LEU A 20 2.50 -2.52 4.57
C LEU A 20 1.63 -2.85 5.79
N TYR A 21 2.05 -2.40 6.97
CA TYR A 21 1.35 -2.66 8.23
C TYR A 21 0.96 -1.35 8.91
N GLN A 22 -0.29 -0.95 8.72
CA GLN A 22 -0.81 0.39 9.01
C GLN A 22 -2.27 0.30 9.47
N ASP A 23 -2.68 1.22 10.34
CA ASP A 23 -4.05 1.33 10.86
C ASP A 23 -4.85 2.22 9.89
N PHE A 24 -5.54 1.61 8.92
CA PHE A 24 -6.21 2.37 7.86
C PHE A 24 -7.55 2.95 8.31
N ASP A 25 -8.25 2.26 9.20
CA ASP A 25 -9.58 2.64 9.70
C ASP A 25 -9.54 3.36 11.06
N ASN A 26 -8.35 3.61 11.60
CA ASN A 26 -8.10 4.32 12.85
C ASN A 26 -8.75 3.69 14.08
N ASP A 27 -8.95 2.37 14.09
CA ASP A 27 -9.50 1.66 15.26
C ASP A 27 -8.43 1.25 16.29
N GLY A 28 -7.15 1.52 15.99
CA GLY A 28 -6.00 1.22 16.83
C GLY A 28 -5.32 -0.12 16.51
N GLU A 29 -5.92 -0.98 15.68
CA GLU A 29 -5.33 -2.23 15.22
C GLU A 29 -4.92 -2.14 13.75
N LYS A 30 -3.62 -2.31 13.50
CA LYS A 30 -3.08 -2.23 12.14
C LYS A 30 -3.57 -3.37 11.24
N GLU A 31 -3.93 -3.04 10.01
CA GLU A 31 -4.12 -3.99 8.92
C GLU A 31 -2.82 -4.28 8.17
N LEU A 32 -2.78 -5.47 7.60
CA LEU A 32 -1.72 -5.95 6.73
C LEU A 32 -2.17 -5.86 5.28
N LEU A 33 -1.64 -4.87 4.56
CA LEU A 33 -1.75 -4.78 3.10
C LEU A 33 -0.60 -5.56 2.46
N ILE A 34 -0.90 -6.35 1.43
CA ILE A 34 0.10 -7.11 0.67
C ILE A 34 -0.06 -6.95 -0.83
N LEU A 35 1.05 -7.12 -1.54
CA LEU A 35 1.08 -7.38 -2.98
C LEU A 35 1.23 -8.87 -3.20
N SER A 36 0.29 -9.49 -3.91
CA SER A 36 0.17 -10.95 -4.03
C SER A 36 -0.22 -11.40 -5.45
N PRO A 37 0.24 -12.59 -5.91
CA PRO A 37 1.42 -13.31 -5.40
C PRO A 37 2.70 -12.43 -5.51
N PHE A 38 3.89 -13.00 -5.36
CA PHE A 38 5.16 -12.25 -5.46
C PHE A 38 5.24 -11.43 -6.76
N HIS A 39 5.21 -10.09 -6.68
CA HIS A 39 5.06 -9.16 -7.80
C HIS A 39 3.92 -9.52 -8.78
N GLY A 40 2.84 -10.06 -8.22
CA GLY A 40 1.64 -10.41 -8.95
C GLY A 40 0.77 -9.18 -9.24
N GLU A 41 -0.53 -9.43 -9.30
CA GLU A 41 -1.51 -8.42 -9.73
C GLU A 41 -2.57 -8.07 -8.68
N LYS A 42 -2.53 -8.74 -7.52
CA LYS A 42 -3.56 -8.61 -6.48
C LYS A 42 -3.04 -7.77 -5.33
N ILE A 43 -3.87 -6.81 -4.94
CA ILE A 43 -3.68 -6.01 -3.73
C ILE A 43 -4.75 -6.46 -2.74
N LYS A 44 -4.30 -6.91 -1.58
CA LYS A 44 -5.18 -7.45 -0.53
C LYS A 44 -4.89 -6.79 0.79
N ILE A 45 -5.92 -6.59 1.61
CA ILE A 45 -5.79 -6.06 2.97
C ILE A 45 -6.43 -7.03 3.93
N PHE A 46 -5.73 -7.31 5.03
CA PHE A 46 -6.15 -8.23 6.07
C PHE A 46 -6.20 -7.51 7.42
N LYS A 47 -7.29 -7.68 8.15
CA LYS A 47 -7.44 -7.21 9.53
C LYS A 47 -7.19 -8.35 10.51
N LYS A 48 -6.69 -8.02 11.69
CA LYS A 48 -6.43 -9.01 12.73
C LYS A 48 -7.74 -9.44 13.40
N GLY A 49 -8.02 -10.74 13.35
CA GLY A 49 -9.13 -11.38 14.03
C GLY A 49 -8.87 -11.54 15.53
N ARG A 50 -9.89 -12.02 16.26
CA ARG A 50 -9.86 -12.14 17.73
C ARG A 50 -8.79 -13.10 18.24
N ASN A 51 -8.38 -14.09 17.45
CA ASN A 51 -7.35 -15.07 17.83
C ASN A 51 -5.97 -14.71 17.25
N GLY A 52 -5.80 -13.50 16.70
CA GLY A 52 -4.56 -13.02 16.10
C GLY A 52 -4.28 -13.55 14.70
N GLU A 53 -5.25 -14.21 14.07
CA GLU A 53 -5.26 -14.57 12.65
C GLU A 53 -5.51 -13.34 11.77
N PHE A 54 -4.97 -13.31 10.55
CA PHE A 54 -5.27 -12.26 9.58
C PHE A 54 -6.42 -12.68 8.67
N ILE A 55 -7.51 -11.92 8.70
CA ILE A 55 -8.73 -12.14 7.91
C ILE A 55 -8.76 -11.13 6.78
N LYS A 56 -8.92 -11.58 5.54
CA LYS A 56 -9.00 -10.68 4.38
C LYS A 56 -10.27 -9.83 4.47
N VAL A 57 -10.10 -8.52 4.50
CA VAL A 57 -11.20 -7.53 4.55
C VAL A 57 -11.38 -6.77 3.25
N TYR A 58 -10.36 -6.77 2.38
CA TYR A 58 -10.42 -6.13 1.07
C TYR A 58 -9.53 -6.85 0.06
N GLU A 59 -10.00 -6.91 -1.19
CA GLU A 59 -9.21 -7.28 -2.35
C GLU A 59 -9.60 -6.34 -3.49
N ARG A 60 -8.61 -5.68 -4.08
CA ARG A 60 -8.85 -4.80 -5.22
C ARG A 60 -9.40 -5.62 -6.39
N ILE A 61 -10.51 -5.17 -6.97
CA ILE A 61 -11.17 -5.86 -8.09
C ILE A 61 -10.36 -5.73 -9.38
N SER A 62 -9.89 -4.52 -9.71
CA SER A 62 -9.06 -4.33 -10.91
C SER A 62 -7.66 -4.89 -10.66
N PRO A 63 -7.17 -5.82 -11.50
CA PRO A 63 -5.79 -6.28 -11.41
C PRO A 63 -4.81 -5.12 -11.62
N MET A 64 -3.67 -5.19 -10.94
CA MET A 64 -2.52 -4.30 -11.15
C MET A 64 -1.29 -5.15 -11.50
N PRO A 65 -1.13 -5.56 -12.77
CA PRO A 65 -0.02 -6.41 -13.18
C PRO A 65 1.34 -5.83 -12.77
N PHE A 66 2.17 -6.70 -12.19
CA PHE A 66 3.49 -6.35 -11.70
C PHE A 66 3.45 -5.19 -10.68
N ALA A 67 2.60 -5.34 -9.65
CA ALA A 67 2.52 -4.44 -8.52
C ALA A 67 3.85 -4.47 -7.74
N HIS A 68 4.41 -3.29 -7.46
CA HIS A 68 5.78 -3.20 -6.94
C HIS A 68 6.00 -2.00 -6.01
N ALA A 69 5.63 -0.78 -6.42
CA ALA A 69 5.76 0.36 -5.53
C ALA A 69 4.72 0.26 -4.42
N ILE A 70 5.13 0.39 -3.15
CA ILE A 70 4.25 0.37 -1.99
C ILE A 70 4.82 1.27 -0.90
N TYR A 71 4.01 2.19 -0.38
CA TYR A 71 4.40 3.03 0.75
C TYR A 71 3.16 3.50 1.54
N GLY A 72 3.28 3.55 2.86
CA GLY A 72 2.23 4.07 3.75
C GLY A 72 2.45 5.53 4.09
N GLY A 73 1.38 6.31 4.25
CA GLY A 73 1.49 7.68 4.71
C GLY A 73 0.14 8.30 5.05
N ASN A 74 0.19 9.50 5.63
CA ASN A 74 -0.99 10.24 6.03
C ASN A 74 -1.23 11.44 5.09
N LEU A 75 -2.41 11.52 4.50
CA LEU A 75 -2.89 12.68 3.73
C LEU A 75 -4.01 13.37 4.50
N TYR A 76 -3.73 14.56 5.04
CA TYR A 76 -4.72 15.41 5.73
C TYR A 76 -5.49 14.71 6.87
N GLY A 77 -4.80 13.88 7.64
CA GLY A 77 -5.40 13.09 8.72
C GLY A 77 -5.93 11.72 8.28
N LYS A 78 -5.89 11.40 6.98
CA LYS A 78 -6.33 10.12 6.43
C LYS A 78 -5.14 9.20 6.17
N GLU A 79 -5.18 8.01 6.74
CA GLU A 79 -4.19 6.96 6.50
C GLU A 79 -4.38 6.36 5.10
N CYS A 80 -3.30 6.36 4.32
CA CYS A 80 -3.29 5.97 2.91
C CYS A 80 -2.14 5.01 2.62
N ALA A 81 -2.35 4.12 1.65
CA ALA A 81 -1.32 3.35 0.99
C ALA A 81 -1.19 3.80 -0.46
N PHE A 82 0.05 4.04 -0.90
CA PHE A 82 0.37 4.38 -2.27
C PHE A 82 0.92 3.15 -2.95
N ILE A 83 0.31 2.75 -4.07
CA ILE A 83 0.65 1.51 -4.76
C ILE A 83 0.83 1.77 -6.25
N GLY A 84 1.93 1.25 -6.82
CA GLY A 84 2.25 1.40 -8.23
C GLY A 84 2.49 0.06 -8.92
N GLY A 85 1.92 -0.08 -10.12
CA GLY A 85 2.13 -1.20 -11.03
C GLY A 85 3.05 -0.83 -12.19
N ARG A 86 3.79 -1.81 -12.71
CA ARG A 86 4.76 -1.61 -13.81
C ARG A 86 4.32 -2.21 -15.14
N GLU A 87 3.25 -3.00 -15.14
CA GLU A 87 2.64 -3.55 -16.35
C GLU A 87 1.17 -3.15 -16.50
N GLY A 88 0.56 -3.56 -17.62
CA GLY A 88 -0.81 -3.18 -17.96
C GLY A 88 -0.96 -1.66 -18.09
N LYS A 89 -1.85 -1.08 -17.27
CA LYS A 89 -2.10 0.37 -17.26
C LYS A 89 -1.02 1.18 -16.54
N LYS A 90 -0.10 0.52 -15.82
CA LYS A 90 0.97 1.16 -15.04
C LYS A 90 0.44 2.25 -14.12
N GLU A 91 -0.61 1.92 -13.38
CA GLU A 91 -1.31 2.83 -12.47
C GLU A 91 -0.46 3.12 -11.23
N LEU A 92 -0.56 4.34 -10.74
CA LEU A 92 -0.19 4.75 -9.39
C LEU A 92 -1.47 5.18 -8.68
N ILE A 93 -1.81 4.53 -7.57
CA ILE A 93 -3.06 4.75 -6.83
C ILE A 93 -2.79 5.06 -5.36
N ALA A 94 -3.75 5.72 -4.72
CA ALA A 94 -3.90 5.75 -3.26
C ALA A 94 -5.07 4.84 -2.86
N ILE A 95 -4.87 4.02 -1.83
CA ILE A 95 -5.93 3.26 -1.15
C ILE A 95 -6.08 3.83 0.26
N SER A 96 -7.31 4.08 0.69
CA SER A 96 -7.62 4.56 2.04
C SER A 96 -8.97 4.01 2.52
N PHE A 97 -9.23 4.03 3.81
CA PHE A 97 -10.54 3.64 4.34
C PHE A 97 -11.52 4.82 4.29
N ASP A 98 -12.74 4.58 3.84
CA ASP A 98 -13.85 5.54 3.85
C ASP A 98 -14.80 5.18 4.99
N GLU A 99 -14.77 5.97 6.06
CA GLU A 99 -15.56 5.74 7.27
C GLU A 99 -17.08 5.78 7.00
N GLU A 100 -17.54 6.64 6.09
CA GLU A 100 -18.96 6.75 5.75
C GLU A 100 -19.46 5.50 5.01
N LYS A 101 -18.61 4.94 4.14
CA LYS A 101 -18.91 3.70 3.41
C LYS A 101 -18.58 2.42 4.20
N GLY A 102 -17.79 2.54 5.26
CA GLY A 102 -17.24 1.40 6.01
C GLY A 102 -16.41 0.46 5.14
N ASN A 103 -15.70 0.99 4.13
CA ASN A 103 -14.92 0.17 3.20
C ASN A 103 -13.74 0.96 2.61
N TYR A 104 -12.79 0.23 2.02
CA TYR A 104 -11.65 0.81 1.32
C TYR A 104 -12.08 1.41 -0.02
N ILE A 105 -11.52 2.59 -0.31
CA ILE A 105 -11.67 3.29 -1.58
C ILE A 105 -10.31 3.44 -2.26
N GLU A 106 -10.33 3.56 -3.58
CA GLU A 106 -9.15 3.81 -4.40
C GLU A 106 -9.27 5.14 -5.13
N GLU A 107 -8.16 5.85 -5.23
CA GLU A 107 -8.02 7.09 -6.00
C GLU A 107 -6.85 6.95 -6.97
N LEU A 108 -7.08 7.22 -8.26
CA LEU A 108 -6.02 7.19 -9.28
C LEU A 108 -5.20 8.47 -9.21
N ILE A 109 -3.88 8.33 -9.03
CA ILE A 109 -2.93 9.46 -9.01
C ILE A 109 -2.35 9.67 -10.41
N ASP A 110 -1.88 8.58 -11.03
CA ASP A 110 -1.23 8.63 -12.34
C ASP A 110 -1.36 7.29 -13.09
N LYS A 111 -1.07 7.28 -14.39
CA LYS A 111 -1.05 6.07 -15.23
C LYS A 111 0.00 6.18 -16.34
N GLY A 112 0.59 5.05 -16.70
CA GLY A 112 1.54 4.93 -17.81
C GLY A 112 3.02 5.05 -17.43
N ALA A 113 3.32 5.57 -16.24
CA ALA A 113 4.69 5.85 -15.82
C ALA A 113 5.47 4.64 -15.27
N GLY A 114 4.77 3.73 -14.57
CA GLY A 114 5.34 2.47 -14.08
C GLY A 114 6.33 2.64 -12.92
N ALA A 115 5.81 3.03 -11.75
CA ALA A 115 6.60 3.22 -10.54
C ALA A 115 7.20 1.91 -10.03
N ALA A 116 8.52 1.87 -9.82
CA ALA A 116 9.21 0.77 -9.16
C ALA A 116 9.34 0.96 -7.64
N ASN A 117 9.34 2.20 -7.18
CA ASN A 117 9.27 2.52 -5.76
C ASN A 117 8.56 3.87 -5.60
N CYS A 118 7.95 4.08 -4.44
CA CYS A 118 7.38 5.37 -4.06
C CYS A 118 7.66 5.65 -2.59
N MET A 119 7.64 6.93 -2.23
CA MET A 119 7.88 7.37 -0.86
C MET A 119 7.07 8.62 -0.56
N VAL A 120 6.37 8.60 0.56
CA VAL A 120 5.69 9.79 1.09
C VAL A 120 6.67 10.56 1.95
N PHE A 121 6.71 11.89 1.77
CA PHE A 121 7.53 12.79 2.56
C PHE A 121 6.85 14.14 2.76
N ASN A 122 7.26 14.88 3.79
CA ASN A 122 6.73 16.20 4.11
C ASN A 122 7.76 17.28 3.83
N VAL A 123 7.33 18.37 3.21
CA VAL A 123 8.13 19.59 3.02
C VAL A 123 7.21 20.81 3.17
N ASP A 124 7.63 21.80 3.96
CA ASP A 124 6.87 23.04 4.21
C ASP A 124 5.42 22.81 4.65
N ASN A 125 5.19 21.81 5.52
CA ASN A 125 3.87 21.34 5.97
C ASN A 125 2.95 20.77 4.86
N GLU A 126 3.50 20.46 3.69
CA GLU A 126 2.80 19.76 2.62
C GLU A 126 3.28 18.31 2.51
N THR A 127 2.34 17.36 2.51
CA THR A 127 2.61 15.97 2.15
C THR A 127 2.80 15.84 0.64
N LYS A 128 3.88 15.16 0.23
CA LYS A 128 4.22 14.87 -1.16
C LYS A 128 4.50 13.38 -1.36
N LEU A 129 4.33 12.92 -2.59
CA LEU A 129 4.68 11.57 -3.01
C LEU A 129 5.78 11.63 -4.05
N LEU A 130 6.91 10.99 -3.77
CA LEU A 130 7.98 10.73 -4.74
C LEU A 130 7.72 9.37 -5.41
N ALA A 131 7.87 9.29 -6.72
CA ALA A 131 7.84 8.02 -7.45
C ALA A 131 9.07 7.89 -8.36
N ALA A 132 9.73 6.73 -8.28
CA ALA A 132 10.81 6.34 -9.19
C ALA A 132 10.20 5.51 -10.34
N ASN A 133 9.92 6.18 -11.45
CA ASN A 133 9.17 5.62 -12.58
C ASN A 133 10.12 4.92 -13.54
N ARG A 134 10.22 3.59 -13.39
CA ARG A 134 11.22 2.77 -14.10
C ARG A 134 10.92 2.66 -15.59
N GLU A 135 9.64 2.63 -15.95
CA GLU A 135 9.21 2.37 -17.34
C GLU A 135 9.30 3.62 -18.23
N THR A 136 9.32 4.81 -17.63
CA THR A 136 9.51 6.10 -18.33
C THR A 136 10.87 6.75 -18.08
N ASN A 137 11.71 6.19 -17.19
CA ASN A 137 13.00 6.73 -16.77
C ASN A 137 12.92 8.15 -16.19
N GLU A 138 11.88 8.42 -15.41
CA GLU A 138 11.68 9.70 -14.73
C GLU A 138 11.58 9.52 -13.21
N VAL A 139 11.76 10.63 -12.51
CA VAL A 139 11.40 10.75 -11.09
C VAL A 139 10.31 11.81 -11.01
N ALA A 140 9.17 11.45 -10.45
CA ALA A 140 8.02 12.33 -10.33
C ALA A 140 7.76 12.69 -8.86
N ILE A 141 7.35 13.93 -8.61
CA ILE A 141 6.86 14.39 -7.31
C ILE A 141 5.42 14.87 -7.47
N TYR A 142 4.51 14.24 -6.76
CA TYR A 142 3.10 14.61 -6.73
C TYR A 142 2.83 15.47 -5.48
N SER A 143 2.04 16.52 -5.65
CA SER A 143 1.50 17.32 -4.55
C SER A 143 -0.01 17.14 -4.50
N PHE A 144 -0.54 16.97 -3.30
CA PHE A 144 -1.98 16.79 -3.07
C PHE A 144 -2.64 18.11 -2.71
N ARG A 145 -3.92 18.25 -3.03
CA ARG A 145 -4.75 19.40 -2.62
C ARG A 145 -6.11 18.88 -2.18
N ARG A 146 -6.62 19.44 -1.08
CA ARG A 146 -8.01 19.25 -0.68
C ARG A 146 -8.87 20.15 -1.57
N VAL A 147 -9.87 19.56 -2.24
CA VAL A 147 -10.86 20.27 -3.04
C VAL A 147 -12.13 20.46 -2.20
#